data_AF-A0A1F6R5J8-F1
#
_entry.id   AF-A0A1F6R5J8-F1
#
_cell.length_a   1.000
_cell.length_b   1.000
_cell.length_c   1.000
_cell.angle_alpha   90.00
_cell.angle_beta   90.00
_cell.angle_gamma   90.00
#
_symmetry.space_group_name_H-M   'P 1'
#
loop_
_entity.id
_entity.type
_entity.pdbx_description
1 polymer ?
#
loop_
_entity_poly.entity_id
_entity_poly.type
_entity_poly.pdbx_seq_one_letter_code
_entity_poly.pdbx_strand_id
1 'polypeptide(L)'
;MFIAFLFIAERLLKKIKVKIDREFFLAVIPFIVLGAFVRVIEDAGILKSTLFITPFIWILFFGIIIGLLAFSSLIQLKRGIPYYKIMFVLGIFLSGLAAGTLSYTNLISIFYVSAWFAPFVLLFLFLDWSLENKLISLVQLFDAVTTFVSMKYFGYSEQHVLPNLIINFTGTPFSFVLVKLVVVVFALKIIDKHSESQDTKNLFKFSIMLLGLGPGLRDLIRLVAFV
;
A
#
# COMPACT_ATOMS: atom_id res chain seq x y z
N MET A 1 -0.60 -17.19 -1.89
CA MET A 1 -1.59 -16.58 -0.97
C MET A 1 -2.25 -15.34 -1.58
N PHE A 2 -1.49 -14.30 -1.95
CA PHE A 2 -2.03 -13.05 -2.51
C PHE A 2 -2.98 -13.21 -3.72
N ILE A 3 -2.60 -14.04 -4.71
CA ILE A 3 -3.45 -14.31 -5.90
C ILE A 3 -4.81 -14.91 -5.51
N ALA A 4 -4.83 -15.80 -4.51
CA ALA A 4 -6.08 -16.38 -4.02
C ALA A 4 -6.98 -15.30 -3.38
N PHE A 5 -6.41 -14.35 -2.63
CA PHE A 5 -7.15 -13.20 -2.10
C PHE A 5 -7.72 -12.33 -3.21
N LEU A 6 -6.97 -12.06 -4.28
CA LEU A 6 -7.48 -11.29 -5.41
C LEU A 6 -8.68 -11.96 -6.07
N PHE A 7 -8.62 -13.28 -6.29
CA PHE A 7 -9.71 -14.03 -6.89
C PHE A 7 -10.95 -14.08 -6.00
N ILE A 8 -10.76 -14.23 -4.68
CA ILE A 8 -11.84 -14.16 -3.69
C ILE A 8 -12.45 -12.76 -3.67
N ALA A 9 -11.60 -11.72 -3.66
CA ALA A 9 -12.02 -10.32 -3.68
C ALA A 9 -12.90 -10.03 -4.90
N GLU A 10 -12.44 -10.43 -6.09
CA GLU A 10 -13.17 -10.23 -7.34
C GLU A 10 -14.57 -10.86 -7.28
N ARG A 11 -14.68 -12.10 -6.79
CA ARG A 11 -15.97 -12.79 -6.63
C ARG A 11 -16.89 -12.07 -5.63
N LEU A 12 -16.36 -11.61 -4.51
CA LEU A 12 -17.14 -10.90 -3.49
C LEU A 12 -17.60 -9.53 -3.97
N LEU A 13 -16.73 -8.77 -4.64
CA LEU A 13 -17.07 -7.47 -5.22
C LEU A 13 -18.17 -7.60 -6.28
N LYS A 14 -18.10 -8.63 -7.15
CA LYS A 14 -19.16 -8.94 -8.12
C LYS A 14 -20.50 -9.23 -7.43
N LYS A 15 -20.51 -9.96 -6.30
CA LYS A 15 -21.74 -10.21 -5.52
C LYS A 15 -22.34 -8.93 -4.92
N ILE A 16 -21.49 -7.99 -4.48
CA ILE A 16 -21.90 -6.73 -3.87
C ILE A 16 -22.20 -5.65 -4.95
N LYS A 17 -21.99 -5.97 -6.24
CA LYS A 17 -22.14 -5.06 -7.39
C LYS A 17 -21.23 -3.82 -7.31
N VAL A 18 -20.08 -3.95 -6.68
CA VAL A 18 -19.05 -2.91 -6.61
C VAL A 18 -18.06 -3.12 -7.75
N LYS A 19 -17.86 -2.08 -8.57
CA LYS A 19 -16.87 -2.09 -9.65
C LYS A 19 -15.51 -1.67 -9.12
N ILE A 20 -14.44 -2.18 -9.73
CA ILE A 20 -13.06 -1.80 -9.40
C ILE A 20 -12.72 -0.55 -10.20
N ASP A 21 -13.21 0.59 -9.71
CA ASP A 21 -13.05 1.90 -10.30
C ASP A 21 -12.44 2.90 -9.29
N ARG A 22 -12.47 4.19 -9.64
CA ARG A 22 -11.94 5.25 -8.77
C ARG A 22 -12.68 5.36 -7.45
N GLU A 23 -13.99 5.11 -7.42
CA GLU A 23 -14.77 5.16 -6.18
C GLU A 23 -14.35 4.04 -5.23
N PHE A 24 -14.13 2.84 -5.76
CA PHE A 24 -13.60 1.73 -4.99
C PHE A 24 -12.21 2.03 -4.43
N PHE A 25 -11.34 2.68 -5.21
CA PHE A 25 -10.02 3.06 -4.73
C PHE A 25 -10.09 4.08 -3.58
N LEU A 26 -10.93 5.10 -3.72
CA LEU A 26 -11.18 6.06 -2.65
C LEU A 26 -11.74 5.38 -1.40
N ALA A 27 -12.62 4.39 -1.56
CA ALA A 27 -13.16 3.64 -0.43
C ALA A 27 -12.07 2.88 0.34
N VAL A 28 -11.07 2.29 -0.35
CA VAL A 28 -10.09 1.39 0.26
C VAL A 28 -8.83 2.11 0.76
N ILE A 29 -8.39 3.20 0.11
CA ILE A 29 -7.13 3.88 0.45
C ILE A 29 -6.98 4.19 1.94
N PRO A 30 -7.96 4.80 2.63
CA PRO A 30 -7.83 5.09 4.05
C PRO A 30 -7.69 3.84 4.93
N PHE A 31 -8.20 2.69 4.50
CA PHE A 31 -8.02 1.43 5.23
C PHE A 31 -6.63 0.82 5.03
N ILE A 32 -5.96 1.12 3.92
CA ILE A 32 -4.55 0.77 3.73
C ILE A 32 -3.69 1.57 4.72
N VAL A 33 -3.98 2.86 4.85
CA VAL A 33 -3.33 3.75 5.84
C VAL A 33 -3.55 3.24 7.25
N LEU A 34 -4.80 2.89 7.60
CA LEU A 34 -5.12 2.26 8.88
C LEU A 34 -4.33 0.96 9.10
N GLY A 35 -4.24 0.10 8.07
CA GLY A 35 -3.46 -1.13 8.11
C GLY A 35 -1.99 -0.88 8.40
N ALA A 36 -1.39 0.14 7.77
CA ALA A 36 -0.02 0.55 8.03
C ALA A 36 0.16 1.01 9.48
N PHE A 37 -0.74 1.85 10.02
CA PHE A 37 -0.69 2.25 11.43
C PHE A 37 -0.80 1.07 12.38
N VAL A 38 -1.79 0.19 12.21
CA VAL A 38 -1.95 -0.99 13.08
C VAL A 38 -0.71 -1.88 13.05
N ARG A 39 -0.05 -2.03 11.89
CA ARG A 39 1.24 -2.73 11.80
C ARG A 39 2.33 -2.05 12.60
N VAL A 40 2.47 -0.74 12.53
CA VAL A 40 3.49 -0.01 13.31
C VAL A 40 3.19 -0.03 14.81
N ILE A 41 1.91 0.02 15.21
CA ILE A 41 1.50 -0.11 16.61
C ILE A 41 1.86 -1.51 17.16
N GLU A 42 1.74 -2.55 16.33
CA GLU A 42 2.22 -3.89 16.66
C GLU A 42 3.75 -3.95 16.73
N ASP A 43 4.46 -3.41 15.72
CA ASP A 43 5.92 -3.34 15.70
C ASP A 43 6.47 -2.57 16.94
N ALA A 44 5.76 -1.54 17.41
CA ALA A 44 6.05 -0.77 18.62
C ALA A 44 5.79 -1.54 19.93
N GLY A 45 5.18 -2.73 19.87
CA GLY A 45 4.83 -3.53 21.04
C GLY A 45 3.64 -2.99 21.84
N ILE A 46 2.89 -2.02 21.31
CA ILE A 46 1.69 -1.46 21.95
C ILE A 46 0.53 -2.45 21.83
N LEU A 47 0.36 -3.07 20.66
CA LEU A 47 -0.62 -4.14 20.43
C LEU A 47 0.08 -5.49 20.31
N LYS A 48 0.17 -6.25 21.42
CA LYS A 48 0.73 -7.61 21.41
C LYS A 48 -0.38 -8.64 21.21
N SER A 49 -0.66 -9.01 19.96
CA SER A 49 -1.55 -10.13 19.65
C SER A 49 -1.11 -10.85 18.38
N THR A 50 -1.21 -12.18 18.38
CA THR A 50 -0.93 -13.05 17.24
C THR A 50 -1.82 -12.77 16.04
N LEU A 51 -2.98 -12.11 16.24
CA LEU A 51 -3.91 -11.69 15.19
C LEU A 51 -3.38 -10.52 14.34
N PHE A 52 -2.51 -9.67 14.90
CA PHE A 52 -1.96 -8.50 14.20
C PHE A 52 -0.60 -8.78 13.53
N ILE A 53 -0.14 -10.03 13.58
CA ILE A 53 1.08 -10.49 12.91
C ILE A 53 0.70 -11.12 11.56
N THR A 54 1.63 -11.05 10.60
CA THR A 54 1.48 -11.72 9.29
C THR A 54 1.42 -13.25 9.49
N PRO A 55 0.53 -13.99 8.81
CA PRO A 55 -0.38 -13.52 7.75
C PRO A 55 -1.78 -13.12 8.23
N PHE A 56 -2.13 -13.33 9.50
CA PHE A 56 -3.50 -13.18 10.02
C PHE A 56 -4.05 -11.76 9.89
N ILE A 57 -3.20 -10.73 10.06
CA ILE A 57 -3.61 -9.33 9.91
C ILE A 57 -4.21 -9.04 8.52
N TRP A 58 -3.66 -9.63 7.46
CA TRP A 58 -4.17 -9.42 6.10
C TRP A 58 -5.54 -10.06 5.90
N ILE A 59 -5.76 -11.22 6.52
CA ILE A 59 -7.06 -11.91 6.49
C ILE A 59 -8.11 -11.09 7.24
N LEU A 60 -7.73 -10.59 8.43
CA LEU A 60 -8.60 -9.75 9.26
C LEU A 60 -8.99 -8.46 8.53
N PHE A 61 -8.01 -7.70 8.02
CA PHE A 61 -8.27 -6.46 7.29
C PHE A 61 -9.08 -6.69 6.02
N PHE A 62 -8.80 -7.77 5.28
CA PHE A 62 -9.60 -8.15 4.13
C PHE A 62 -11.07 -8.39 4.52
N GLY A 63 -11.32 -9.15 5.59
CA GLY A 63 -12.65 -9.40 6.10
C GLY A 63 -13.37 -8.12 6.55
N ILE A 64 -12.68 -7.23 7.27
CA ILE A 64 -13.20 -5.95 7.72
C ILE A 64 -13.58 -5.08 6.51
N ILE A 65 -12.68 -4.92 5.54
CA ILE A 65 -12.92 -4.08 4.35
C ILE A 65 -14.11 -4.62 3.54
N ILE A 66 -14.17 -5.93 3.28
CA ILE A 66 -15.30 -6.52 2.55
C ILE A 66 -16.61 -6.38 3.33
N GLY A 67 -16.59 -6.59 4.65
CA GLY A 67 -17.76 -6.42 5.51
C GLY A 67 -18.28 -4.99 5.51
N LEU A 68 -17.37 -4.01 5.63
CA LEU A 68 -17.72 -2.58 5.58
C LEU A 68 -18.17 -2.14 4.18
N LEU A 69 -17.58 -2.69 3.11
CA LEU A 69 -18.06 -2.46 1.74
C LEU A 69 -19.48 -3.00 1.54
N ALA A 70 -19.76 -4.21 2.02
CA ALA A 70 -21.12 -4.77 1.96
C ALA A 70 -22.10 -3.90 2.75
N PHE A 71 -21.74 -3.51 3.98
CA PHE A 71 -22.59 -2.68 4.83
C PHE A 71 -22.85 -1.29 4.25
N SER A 72 -21.80 -0.61 3.77
CA SER A 72 -21.91 0.71 3.12
C SER A 72 -22.71 0.64 1.81
N SER A 73 -22.57 -0.45 1.04
CA SER A 73 -23.39 -0.70 -0.15
C SER A 73 -24.87 -0.91 0.19
N LEU A 74 -25.18 -1.58 1.30
CA LEU A 74 -26.56 -1.70 1.81
C LEU A 74 -27.13 -0.33 2.23
N ILE A 75 -26.32 0.53 2.86
CA ILE A 75 -26.72 1.90 3.18
C ILE A 75 -26.98 2.70 1.91
N GLN A 76 -26.15 2.55 0.89
CA GLN A 76 -26.36 3.22 -0.40
C GLN A 76 -27.71 2.88 -1.01
N LEU A 77 -28.10 1.60 -0.98
CA LEU A 77 -29.40 1.17 -1.47
C LEU A 77 -30.57 1.76 -0.66
N LYS A 78 -30.41 1.91 0.66
CA LYS A 78 -31.48 2.40 1.55
C LYS A 78 -31.58 3.92 1.68
N ARG A 79 -30.46 4.62 1.63
CA ARG A 79 -30.34 6.06 1.94
C ARG A 79 -29.75 6.89 0.81
N GLY A 80 -29.34 6.28 -0.30
CA GLY A 80 -28.75 6.97 -1.45
C GLY A 80 -27.36 7.56 -1.20
N ILE A 81 -26.75 7.31 -0.03
CA ILE A 81 -25.40 7.81 0.29
C ILE A 81 -24.37 6.91 -0.41
N PRO A 82 -23.46 7.45 -1.24
CA PRO A 82 -22.45 6.63 -1.92
C PRO A 82 -21.56 5.87 -0.95
N TYR A 83 -21.35 4.57 -1.21
CA TYR A 83 -20.59 3.65 -0.35
C TYR A 83 -19.17 4.16 -0.07
N TYR A 84 -18.51 4.70 -1.11
CA TYR A 84 -17.13 5.15 -1.01
C TYR A 84 -16.95 6.33 -0.05
N LYS A 85 -17.95 7.20 0.10
CA LYS A 85 -17.90 8.32 1.05
C LYS A 85 -17.94 7.83 2.49
N ILE A 86 -18.82 6.86 2.77
CA ILE A 86 -18.95 6.24 4.10
C ILE A 86 -17.64 5.55 4.46
N MET A 87 -17.12 4.73 3.53
CA MET A 87 -15.84 4.04 3.67
C MET A 87 -14.70 5.04 3.91
N PHE A 88 -14.60 6.08 3.10
CA PHE A 88 -13.53 7.08 3.20
C PHE A 88 -13.52 7.80 4.55
N VAL A 89 -14.69 8.28 5.00
CA VAL A 89 -14.82 8.96 6.30
C VAL A 89 -14.47 8.02 7.46
N LEU A 90 -15.01 6.79 7.45
CA LEU A 90 -14.69 5.80 8.49
C LEU A 90 -13.21 5.46 8.51
N GLY A 91 -12.61 5.22 7.36
CA GLY A 91 -11.19 4.86 7.28
C GLY A 91 -10.27 6.00 7.70
N ILE A 92 -10.59 7.25 7.37
CA ILE A 92 -9.85 8.43 7.88
C ILE A 92 -9.99 8.52 9.39
N PHE A 93 -11.21 8.42 9.92
CA PHE A 93 -11.47 8.50 11.35
C PHE A 93 -10.67 7.45 12.12
N LEU A 94 -10.74 6.18 11.71
CA LEU A 94 -9.99 5.10 12.33
C LEU A 94 -8.47 5.28 12.17
N SER A 95 -8.00 5.74 11.00
CA SER A 95 -6.58 6.02 10.79
C SER A 95 -6.08 7.13 11.72
N GLY A 96 -6.88 8.18 11.95
CA GLY A 96 -6.56 9.26 12.87
C GLY A 96 -6.46 8.76 14.32
N LEU A 97 -7.38 7.89 14.75
CA LEU A 97 -7.29 7.25 16.06
C LEU A 97 -6.01 6.42 16.22
N ALA A 98 -5.67 5.61 15.22
CA ALA A 98 -4.45 4.80 15.22
C ALA A 98 -3.19 5.68 15.18
N ALA A 99 -3.20 6.77 14.42
CA ALA A 99 -2.10 7.73 14.38
C ALA A 99 -1.87 8.39 15.74
N GLY A 100 -2.92 8.64 16.51
CA GLY A 100 -2.85 9.26 17.84
C GLY A 100 -2.20 8.38 18.92
N THR A 101 -2.01 7.08 18.68
CA THR A 101 -1.37 6.18 19.66
C THR A 101 0.15 6.14 19.53
N LEU A 102 0.72 6.69 18.46
CA LEU A 102 2.16 6.67 18.20
C LEU A 102 2.81 8.00 18.57
N SER A 103 4.07 7.93 19.00
CA SER A 103 4.91 9.11 19.22
C SER A 103 5.86 9.28 18.04
N TYR A 104 5.85 10.47 17.42
CA TYR A 104 6.64 10.77 16.22
C TYR A 104 7.90 11.54 16.60
N THR A 105 9.01 10.84 16.83
CA THR A 105 10.26 11.43 17.33
C THR A 105 11.26 11.72 16.21
N ASN A 106 11.27 10.93 15.15
CA ASN A 106 12.28 10.97 14.10
C ASN A 106 11.78 11.66 12.83
N LEU A 107 11.44 12.96 12.93
CA LEU A 107 10.95 13.75 11.79
C LEU A 107 12.00 13.92 10.68
N ILE A 108 13.29 13.81 11.01
CA ILE A 108 14.36 13.93 10.01
C ILE A 108 14.30 12.79 8.97
N SER A 109 13.74 11.63 9.31
CA SER A 109 13.49 10.54 8.35
C SER A 109 12.62 10.97 7.16
N ILE A 110 11.64 11.86 7.38
CA ILE A 110 10.78 12.39 6.32
C ILE A 110 11.61 13.17 5.30
N PHE A 111 12.58 13.96 5.77
CA PHE A 111 13.48 14.70 4.90
C PHE A 111 14.33 13.77 4.04
N TYR A 112 14.94 12.74 4.64
CA TYR A 112 15.75 11.76 3.89
C TYR A 112 14.91 11.03 2.83
N VAL A 113 13.74 10.50 3.21
CA VAL A 113 12.83 9.81 2.27
C VAL A 113 12.42 10.76 1.14
N SER A 114 12.02 12.00 1.45
CA SER A 114 11.60 12.98 0.45
C SER A 114 12.74 13.36 -0.50
N ALA A 115 13.95 13.58 0.03
CA ALA A 115 15.12 13.92 -0.77
C ALA A 115 15.50 12.81 -1.77
N TRP A 116 15.45 11.54 -1.33
CA TRP A 116 15.73 10.40 -2.19
C TRP A 116 14.58 10.05 -3.14
N PHE A 117 13.34 10.42 -2.79
CA PHE A 117 12.17 10.18 -3.62
C PHE A 117 11.97 11.24 -4.71
N ALA A 118 12.36 12.50 -4.45
CA ALA A 118 12.14 13.63 -5.36
C ALA A 118 12.65 13.42 -6.80
N PRO A 119 13.85 12.85 -7.05
CA PRO A 119 14.31 12.59 -8.42
C PRO A 119 13.37 11.68 -9.21
N PHE A 120 12.75 10.70 -8.56
CA PHE A 120 11.77 9.81 -9.21
C PHE A 120 10.47 10.55 -9.51
N VAL A 121 9.99 11.40 -8.59
CA VAL A 121 8.82 12.25 -8.86
C VAL A 121 9.08 13.11 -10.10
N LEU A 122 10.22 13.80 -10.15
CA LEU A 122 10.62 14.61 -11.31
C LEU A 122 10.68 13.76 -12.59
N LEU A 123 11.34 12.60 -12.56
CA LEU A 123 11.42 11.68 -13.69
C LEU A 123 10.03 11.33 -14.25
N PHE A 124 9.10 10.93 -13.39
CA PHE A 124 7.76 10.50 -13.80
C PHE A 124 6.84 11.67 -14.20
N LEU A 125 7.11 12.90 -13.74
CA LEU A 125 6.40 14.08 -14.22
C LEU A 125 6.65 14.31 -15.71
N PHE A 126 7.91 14.21 -16.16
CA PHE A 126 8.31 14.43 -17.55
C PHE A 126 8.12 13.22 -18.47
N LEU A 127 7.82 12.05 -17.93
CA LEU A 127 7.64 10.83 -18.72
C LEU A 127 6.25 10.82 -19.40
N ASP A 128 6.18 10.59 -20.71
CA ASP A 128 4.91 10.46 -21.44
C ASP A 128 4.24 9.12 -21.14
N TRP A 129 3.46 9.07 -20.06
CA TRP A 129 2.73 7.86 -19.63
C TRP A 129 1.41 8.20 -18.94
N SER A 130 0.51 7.22 -18.82
CA SER A 130 -0.77 7.43 -18.16
C SER A 130 -0.59 7.80 -16.69
N LEU A 131 -1.44 8.70 -16.18
CA LEU A 131 -1.38 9.14 -14.77
C LEU A 131 -1.44 7.95 -13.80
N GLU A 132 -2.29 6.96 -14.11
CA GLU A 132 -2.39 5.73 -13.32
C GLU A 132 -1.04 5.02 -13.20
N ASN A 133 -0.34 4.83 -14.31
CA ASN A 133 0.93 4.13 -14.30
C ASN A 133 2.04 4.93 -13.62
N LYS A 134 2.03 6.27 -13.78
CA LYS A 134 2.91 7.17 -13.04
C LYS A 134 2.71 7.00 -11.54
N LEU A 135 1.47 7.07 -11.07
CA LEU A 135 1.14 6.94 -9.65
C LEU A 135 1.52 5.57 -9.09
N ILE A 136 1.20 4.48 -9.79
CA ILE A 136 1.55 3.12 -9.34
C ILE A 136 3.08 2.94 -9.27
N SER A 137 3.81 3.45 -10.25
CA SER A 137 5.27 3.39 -10.25
C SER A 137 5.85 4.21 -9.10
N LEU A 138 5.34 5.42 -8.86
CA LEU A 138 5.76 6.27 -7.75
C LEU A 138 5.46 5.62 -6.39
N VAL A 139 4.31 4.96 -6.22
CA VAL A 139 3.98 4.22 -4.99
C VAL A 139 4.96 3.07 -4.74
N GLN A 140 5.31 2.32 -5.79
CA GLN A 140 6.30 1.25 -5.67
C GLN A 140 7.70 1.78 -5.38
N LEU A 141 8.10 2.87 -6.00
CA LEU A 141 9.39 3.50 -5.73
C LEU A 141 9.44 4.13 -4.34
N PHE A 142 8.33 4.68 -3.87
CA PHE A 142 8.23 5.22 -2.52
C PHE A 142 8.55 4.13 -1.48
N ASP A 143 7.92 2.96 -1.62
CA ASP A 143 8.21 1.78 -0.81
C ASP A 143 9.69 1.36 -0.88
N ALA A 144 10.26 1.30 -2.09
CA ALA A 144 11.68 0.98 -2.25
C ALA A 144 12.61 2.00 -1.58
N VAL A 145 12.27 3.29 -1.68
CA VAL A 145 13.05 4.40 -1.12
C VAL A 145 12.94 4.43 0.40
N THR A 146 11.76 4.17 0.98
CA THR A 146 11.59 4.07 2.44
C THR A 146 12.44 2.94 3.01
N THR A 147 12.45 1.78 2.36
CA THR A 147 13.33 0.65 2.71
C THR A 147 14.81 1.01 2.57
N PHE A 148 15.21 1.65 1.46
CA PHE A 148 16.59 2.07 1.26
C PHE A 148 17.06 3.03 2.36
N VAL A 149 16.24 4.02 2.69
CA VAL A 149 16.56 5.03 3.71
C VAL A 149 16.62 4.40 5.09
N SER A 150 15.69 3.49 5.43
CA SER A 150 15.68 2.82 6.73
C SER A 150 16.95 2.00 6.96
N MET A 151 17.37 1.24 5.96
CA MET A 151 18.58 0.40 6.06
C MET A 151 19.85 1.26 6.09
N LYS A 152 19.97 2.23 5.18
CA LYS A 152 21.22 2.98 5.01
C LYS A 152 21.49 3.98 6.13
N TYR A 153 20.46 4.70 6.59
CA TYR A 153 20.65 5.84 7.50
C TYR A 153 20.18 5.58 8.93
N PHE A 154 19.30 4.59 9.14
CA PHE A 154 18.68 4.35 10.45
C PHE A 154 18.96 2.94 11.02
N GLY A 155 19.80 2.14 10.35
CA GLY A 155 20.27 0.85 10.87
C GLY A 155 19.21 -0.26 10.92
N TYR A 156 18.11 -0.11 10.19
CA TYR A 156 17.07 -1.14 10.12
C TYR A 156 17.56 -2.34 9.31
N SER A 157 17.25 -3.55 9.79
CA SER A 157 17.47 -4.79 9.04
C SER A 157 16.26 -5.12 8.19
N GLU A 158 16.50 -5.43 6.92
CA GLU A 158 15.46 -5.94 6.03
C GLU A 158 15.06 -7.35 6.44
N GLN A 159 13.75 -7.60 6.55
CA GLN A 159 13.21 -8.90 6.93
C GLN A 159 12.84 -9.75 5.71
N HIS A 160 12.74 -9.14 4.52
CA HIS A 160 12.35 -9.84 3.30
C HIS A 160 13.54 -10.53 2.62
N VAL A 161 13.30 -11.76 2.14
CA VAL A 161 14.33 -12.60 1.50
C VAL A 161 14.81 -11.97 0.19
N LEU A 162 13.90 -11.44 -0.63
CA LEU A 162 14.22 -10.95 -1.97
C LEU A 162 15.12 -9.70 -1.95
N PRO A 163 14.80 -8.62 -1.20
CA PRO A 163 15.71 -7.48 -1.13
C PRO A 163 17.04 -7.87 -0.49
N ASN A 164 17.07 -8.70 0.57
CA ASN A 164 18.32 -9.19 1.16
C ASN A 164 19.21 -9.93 0.15
N LEU A 165 18.65 -10.78 -0.72
CA LEU A 165 19.41 -11.46 -1.77
C LEU A 165 20.05 -10.47 -2.76
N ILE A 166 19.29 -9.47 -3.20
CA ILE A 166 19.77 -8.46 -4.15
C ILE A 166 20.87 -7.61 -3.49
N ILE A 167 20.65 -7.17 -2.26
CA ILE A 167 21.58 -6.31 -1.52
C ILE A 167 22.89 -7.04 -1.20
N ASN A 168 22.82 -8.31 -0.79
CA ASN A 168 24.01 -9.13 -0.55
C ASN A 168 24.83 -9.35 -1.83
N PHE A 169 24.16 -9.45 -2.99
CA PHE A 169 24.84 -9.60 -4.27
C PHE A 169 25.49 -8.30 -4.76
N THR A 170 24.84 -7.15 -4.60
CA THR A 170 25.33 -5.87 -5.12
C THR A 170 26.08 -5.02 -4.10
N GLY A 171 26.11 -5.41 -2.82
CA GLY A 171 26.75 -4.69 -1.72
C GLY A 171 26.08 -3.35 -1.35
N THR A 172 24.92 -3.02 -1.91
CA THR A 172 24.25 -1.72 -1.67
C THR A 172 22.73 -1.87 -1.56
N PRO A 173 22.08 -1.26 -0.55
CA PRO A 173 20.61 -1.21 -0.46
C PRO A 173 19.92 -0.51 -1.64
N PHE A 174 20.65 0.34 -2.37
CA PHE A 174 20.11 1.11 -3.49
C PHE A 174 19.73 0.24 -4.70
N SER A 175 20.35 -0.93 -4.85
CA SER A 175 20.03 -1.85 -5.94
C SER A 175 18.57 -2.31 -5.91
N PHE A 176 17.96 -2.42 -4.73
CA PHE A 176 16.54 -2.74 -4.58
C PHE A 176 15.64 -1.70 -5.24
N VAL A 177 15.98 -0.41 -5.13
CA VAL A 177 15.24 0.68 -5.78
C VAL A 177 15.26 0.53 -7.30
N LEU A 178 16.44 0.23 -7.86
CA LEU A 178 16.60 0.03 -9.30
C LEU A 178 15.84 -1.20 -9.80
N VAL A 179 15.94 -2.32 -9.10
CA VAL A 179 15.22 -3.55 -9.46
C VAL A 179 13.71 -3.29 -9.41
N LYS A 180 13.21 -2.64 -8.36
CA LYS A 180 11.78 -2.34 -8.22
C LYS A 180 11.29 -1.39 -9.31
N LEU A 181 12.10 -0.40 -9.73
CA LEU A 181 11.81 0.45 -10.89
C LEU A 181 11.62 -0.38 -12.17
N VAL A 182 12.57 -1.27 -12.48
CA VAL A 182 12.51 -2.09 -13.69
C VAL A 182 11.30 -3.02 -13.65
N VAL A 183 11.08 -3.69 -12.51
CA VAL A 183 9.96 -4.61 -12.32
C VAL A 183 8.62 -3.91 -12.47
N VAL A 184 8.40 -2.75 -11.83
CA VAL A 184 7.11 -2.05 -11.91
C VAL A 184 6.84 -1.53 -13.32
N VAL A 185 7.84 -0.96 -14.00
CA VAL A 185 7.68 -0.49 -15.38
C VAL A 185 7.35 -1.63 -16.33
N PHE A 186 8.06 -2.76 -16.20
CA PHE A 186 7.82 -3.94 -17.03
C PHE A 186 6.45 -4.57 -16.75
N ALA A 187 6.09 -4.74 -15.47
CA ALA A 187 4.80 -5.28 -15.08
C ALA A 187 3.63 -4.43 -15.62
N LEU A 188 3.71 -3.10 -15.50
CA LEU A 188 2.68 -2.20 -16.02
C LEU A 188 2.60 -2.23 -17.55
N LYS A 189 3.73 -2.30 -18.26
CA LYS A 189 3.75 -2.48 -19.72
C LYS A 189 3.09 -3.79 -20.15
N ILE A 190 3.36 -4.90 -19.45
CA ILE A 190 2.72 -6.18 -19.73
C ILE A 190 1.22 -6.08 -19.51
N ILE A 191 0.79 -5.54 -18.37
CA ILE A 191 -0.62 -5.39 -18.01
C ILE A 191 -1.34 -4.51 -19.03
N ASP A 192 -0.76 -3.38 -19.42
CA ASP A 192 -1.37 -2.50 -20.42
C ASP A 192 -1.53 -3.17 -21.78
N LYS A 193 -0.61 -4.07 -22.16
CA LYS A 193 -0.60 -4.74 -23.47
C LYS A 193 -1.43 -6.02 -23.52
N HIS A 194 -1.52 -6.79 -22.44
CA HIS A 194 -2.06 -8.16 -22.45
C HIS A 194 -3.34 -8.34 -21.61
N SER A 195 -3.85 -7.30 -20.95
CA SER A 195 -5.10 -7.44 -20.18
C SER A 195 -6.30 -7.58 -21.11
N GLU A 196 -7.04 -8.67 -20.96
CA GLU A 196 -8.21 -9.01 -21.80
C GLU A 196 -9.42 -8.09 -21.55
N SER A 197 -9.57 -7.58 -20.32
CA SER A 197 -10.67 -6.69 -19.95
C SER A 197 -10.19 -5.51 -19.10
N GLN A 198 -10.94 -4.40 -19.13
CA GLN A 198 -10.65 -3.23 -18.32
C GLN A 198 -10.73 -3.52 -16.82
N ASP A 199 -11.66 -4.40 -16.40
CA ASP A 199 -11.80 -4.81 -15.01
C ASP A 199 -10.57 -5.60 -14.53
N THR A 200 -10.06 -6.52 -15.36
CA THR A 200 -8.83 -7.29 -15.07
C THR A 200 -7.62 -6.36 -14.99
N LYS A 201 -7.53 -5.39 -15.91
CA LYS A 201 -6.49 -4.38 -15.92
C LYS A 201 -6.49 -3.55 -14.63
N ASN A 202 -7.65 -3.05 -14.23
CA ASN A 202 -7.82 -2.26 -13.01
C ASN A 202 -7.49 -3.09 -11.75
N LEU A 203 -7.93 -4.36 -11.70
CA LEU A 203 -7.62 -5.27 -10.59
C LEU A 203 -6.12 -5.46 -10.43
N PHE A 204 -5.38 -5.77 -11.50
CA PHE A 204 -3.93 -5.96 -11.42
C PHE A 204 -3.18 -4.68 -11.06
N LYS A 205 -3.55 -3.54 -11.67
CA LYS A 205 -2.97 -2.24 -11.34
C LYS A 205 -3.21 -1.85 -9.89
N PHE A 206 -4.43 -2.04 -9.40
CA PHE A 206 -4.78 -1.83 -8.01
C PHE A 206 -3.97 -2.74 -7.09
N SER A 207 -3.82 -4.01 -7.43
CA SER A 207 -3.04 -4.98 -6.66
C SER A 207 -1.58 -4.56 -6.54
N ILE A 208 -0.97 -4.11 -7.64
CA ILE A 208 0.40 -3.58 -7.62
C ILE A 208 0.46 -2.33 -6.75
N MET A 209 -0.49 -1.41 -6.87
CA MET A 209 -0.54 -0.23 -6.01
C MET A 209 -0.61 -0.60 -4.52
N LEU A 210 -1.49 -1.53 -4.15
CA LEU A 210 -1.65 -2.02 -2.77
C LEU A 210 -0.35 -2.61 -2.21
N LEU A 211 0.34 -3.43 -3.01
CA LEU A 211 1.58 -4.10 -2.62
C LEU A 211 2.74 -3.13 -2.35
N GLY A 212 2.70 -1.92 -2.90
CA GLY A 212 3.69 -0.88 -2.61
C GLY A 212 3.23 0.06 -1.50
N LEU A 213 1.97 0.52 -1.57
CA LEU A 213 1.47 1.54 -0.65
C LEU A 213 1.44 1.05 0.81
N GLY A 214 1.01 -0.20 1.04
CA GLY A 214 0.95 -0.76 2.39
C GLY A 214 2.31 -0.82 3.08
N PRO A 215 3.29 -1.55 2.51
CA PRO A 215 4.65 -1.63 3.06
C PRO A 215 5.35 -0.27 3.12
N GLY A 216 5.27 0.56 2.07
CA GLY A 216 5.94 1.86 2.06
C GLY A 216 5.41 2.83 3.13
N LEU A 217 4.09 2.85 3.35
CA LEU A 217 3.50 3.63 4.44
C LEU A 217 3.92 3.09 5.81
N ARG A 218 3.91 1.77 6.00
CA ARG A 218 4.36 1.15 7.25
C ARG A 218 5.80 1.53 7.54
N ASP A 219 6.71 1.38 6.57
CA ASP A 219 8.14 1.65 6.74
C ASP A 219 8.39 3.13 7.04
N LEU A 220 7.69 4.06 6.37
CA LEU A 220 7.78 5.48 6.70
C LEU A 220 7.27 5.76 8.11
N ILE A 221 6.06 5.29 8.46
CA ILE A 221 5.47 5.55 9.78
C ILE A 221 6.36 4.96 10.88
N ARG A 222 6.90 3.77 10.66
CA ARG A 222 7.85 3.09 11.54
C ARG A 222 9.13 3.92 11.75
N LEU A 223 9.69 4.45 10.67
CA LEU A 223 10.85 5.32 10.73
C LEU A 223 10.58 6.60 11.53
N VAL A 224 9.45 7.25 11.29
CA VAL A 224 9.08 8.50 11.97
C VAL A 224 8.76 8.25 13.45
N ALA A 225 8.11 7.14 13.76
CA ALA A 225 7.81 6.71 15.13
C ALA A 225 9.04 6.17 15.87
N PHE A 226 10.12 5.84 15.14
CA PHE A 226 11.38 5.30 15.64
C PHE A 226 11.21 4.00 16.45
N VAL A 227 10.48 3.05 15.84
CA VAL A 227 10.17 1.70 16.38
C VAL A 227 10.56 0.60 15.40
#